data_AF-A0A0D0APZ9-F1
#
_entry.id   AF-A0A0D0APZ9-F1
#
_cell.length_a   1.000
_cell.length_b   1.000
_cell.length_c   1.000
_cell.angle_alpha   90.00
_cell.angle_beta   90.00
_cell.angle_gamma   90.00
#
_symmetry.space_group_name_H-M   'P 1'
#
loop_
_entity.id
_entity.type
_entity.pdbx_description
1 polymer ?
#
loop_
_entity_poly.entity_id
_entity_poly.type
_entity_poly.pdbx_seq_one_letter_code
_entity_poly.pdbx_strand_id
1 'polypeptide(L)'
;LDWIGKSSEFNSCLPADITSYKAPPCMLSSLSEDEMQLCVSRLRNSVSVESTSKLYTLLDNLSAPRFAHSRLQLPCIAFPITELRRKRGADLETCFTYDVKADGLQDLLITSEDKLIQFSPTRPIQQTFLLVRPWNHESASGSLVDSKLADSEAHSRELRLVVRLGQPFGALLLAQQRGGEYKRVASDRLIVARVKDVASI
;
A
#
# COMPACT_ATOMS: atom_id res chain seq x y z
N LEU A 1 5.71 -6.22 -5.27
CA LEU A 1 6.78 -5.20 -5.50
C LEU A 1 7.56 -4.96 -4.21
N ASP A 2 7.70 -6.00 -3.38
CA ASP A 2 8.18 -5.89 -2.00
C ASP A 2 9.70 -5.95 -1.93
N TRP A 3 10.36 -5.37 -2.93
CA TRP A 3 11.78 -5.53 -3.13
C TRP A 3 12.51 -4.63 -2.15
N ILE A 4 13.19 -5.23 -1.19
CA ILE A 4 13.95 -4.52 -0.17
C ILE A 4 15.40 -4.39 -0.67
N GLY A 5 16.00 -3.21 -0.56
CA GLY A 5 17.39 -2.99 -0.96
C GLY A 5 17.68 -1.59 -1.47
N LYS A 6 18.97 -1.29 -1.66
CA LYS A 6 19.43 0.00 -2.21
C LYS A 6 18.89 0.20 -3.63
N SER A 7 18.49 1.41 -3.96
CA SER A 7 18.06 1.77 -5.32
C SER A 7 19.19 1.52 -6.32
N SER A 8 18.87 0.94 -7.47
CA SER A 8 19.79 0.94 -8.62
C SER A 8 20.02 2.37 -9.12
N GLU A 9 21.23 2.62 -9.62
CA GLU A 9 21.57 3.86 -10.32
C GLU A 9 20.80 4.00 -11.64
N PHE A 10 20.37 2.89 -12.24
CA PHE A 10 19.62 2.87 -13.50
C PHE A 10 18.12 3.10 -13.31
N ASN A 11 17.52 2.55 -12.25
CA ASN A 11 16.08 2.67 -12.01
C ASN A 11 15.72 2.51 -10.53
N SER A 12 14.98 3.46 -9.96
CA SER A 12 14.56 3.41 -8.55
C SER A 12 13.59 2.28 -8.21
N CYS A 13 12.98 1.66 -9.22
CA CYS A 13 12.10 0.51 -9.04
C CYS A 13 12.88 -0.82 -8.92
N LEU A 14 14.16 -0.83 -9.28
CA LEU A 14 15.03 -2.02 -9.23
C LEU A 14 16.07 -1.86 -8.12
N PRO A 15 16.39 -2.91 -7.35
CA PRO A 15 17.51 -2.87 -6.43
C PRO A 15 18.84 -2.79 -7.21
N ALA A 16 19.86 -2.22 -6.57
CA ALA A 16 21.21 -2.10 -7.13
C ALA A 16 21.88 -3.46 -7.38
N ASP A 17 21.49 -4.49 -6.63
CA ASP A 17 22.04 -5.85 -6.74
C ASP A 17 20.91 -6.88 -6.92
N ILE A 18 21.14 -7.85 -7.81
CA ILE A 18 20.27 -9.00 -8.05
C ILE A 18 20.19 -9.96 -6.86
N THR A 19 21.16 -9.94 -5.95
CA THR A 19 21.12 -10.71 -4.70
C THR A 19 20.08 -10.19 -3.70
N SER A 20 19.60 -8.95 -3.88
CA SER A 20 18.50 -8.36 -3.09
C SER A 20 17.11 -8.86 -3.51
N TYR A 21 17.02 -9.79 -4.47
CA TYR A 21 15.76 -10.38 -4.97
C TYR A 21 15.22 -11.49 -4.05
N LYS A 22 15.53 -11.42 -2.75
CA LYS A 22 14.87 -12.30 -1.79
C LYS A 22 13.47 -11.74 -1.55
N ALA A 23 12.46 -12.41 -2.08
CA ALA A 23 11.08 -12.12 -1.68
C ALA A 23 11.04 -12.15 -0.15
N PRO A 24 10.68 -11.04 0.53
CA PRO A 24 10.51 -11.08 1.97
C PRO A 24 9.54 -12.22 2.28
N PRO A 25 9.77 -13.03 3.33
CA PRO A 25 8.74 -13.95 3.78
C PRO A 25 7.46 -13.12 3.95
N CYS A 26 6.43 -13.47 3.18
CA CYS A 26 5.22 -12.69 3.09
C CYS A 26 4.57 -12.71 4.49
N MET A 27 4.88 -11.71 5.31
CA MET A 27 4.45 -11.61 6.71
C MET A 27 3.07 -10.98 6.84
N LEU A 28 2.33 -10.87 5.74
CA LEU A 28 0.95 -10.40 5.78
C LEU A 28 0.10 -11.58 6.21
N SER A 29 -0.26 -11.59 7.49
CA SER A 29 -1.14 -12.57 8.11
C SER A 29 -2.36 -12.79 7.21
N SER A 30 -2.43 -13.94 6.55
CA SER A 30 -3.61 -14.33 5.78
C SER A 30 -4.72 -14.61 6.78
N LEU A 31 -5.76 -13.78 6.76
CA LEU A 31 -6.99 -14.00 7.51
C LEU A 31 -7.55 -15.39 7.17
N SER A 32 -7.92 -16.19 8.18
CA SER A 32 -8.62 -17.46 7.93
C SER A 32 -10.01 -17.23 7.31
N GLU A 33 -10.61 -18.24 6.67
CA GLU A 33 -11.96 -18.08 6.09
C GLU A 33 -13.03 -17.79 7.15
N ASP A 34 -12.90 -18.35 8.36
CA ASP A 34 -13.83 -18.09 9.46
C ASP A 34 -13.73 -16.64 9.95
N GLU A 35 -12.52 -16.13 10.11
CA GLU A 35 -12.27 -14.73 10.45
C GLU A 35 -12.73 -13.78 9.33
N MET A 36 -12.52 -14.16 8.06
CA MET A 36 -13.02 -13.43 6.89
C MET A 36 -14.55 -13.32 6.94
N GLN A 37 -15.23 -14.43 7.19
CA GLN A 37 -16.67 -14.46 7.25
C GLN A 37 -17.21 -13.64 8.43
N LEU A 38 -16.53 -13.65 9.57
CA LEU A 38 -16.84 -12.80 10.72
C LEU A 38 -16.70 -11.31 10.38
N CYS A 39 -15.61 -10.92 9.72
CA CYS A 39 -15.38 -9.54 9.29
C CYS A 39 -16.44 -9.07 8.27
N VAL A 40 -16.77 -9.89 7.28
CA VAL A 40 -17.84 -9.60 6.30
C VAL A 40 -19.18 -9.40 7.00
N SER A 41 -19.51 -10.28 7.96
CA SER A 41 -20.76 -10.18 8.73
C SER A 41 -20.85 -8.88 9.54
N ARG A 42 -19.73 -8.39 10.08
CA ARG A 42 -19.66 -7.10 10.77
C ARG A 42 -19.84 -5.92 9.81
N LEU A 43 -19.15 -5.94 8.67
CA LEU A 43 -19.19 -4.85 7.68
C LEU A 43 -20.56 -4.70 7.01
N ARG A 44 -21.30 -5.80 6.86
CA ARG A 44 -22.64 -5.79 6.25
C ARG A 44 -23.61 -4.81 6.92
N ASN A 45 -23.39 -4.51 8.19
CA ASN A 45 -24.23 -3.59 8.97
C ASN A 45 -23.66 -2.17 9.06
N SER A 46 -22.41 -1.93 8.62
CA SER A 46 -21.73 -0.65 8.75
C SER A 46 -21.45 0.06 7.43
N VAL A 47 -21.26 -0.69 6.34
CA VAL A 47 -20.89 -0.13 5.02
C VAL A 47 -22.10 -0.16 4.08
N SER A 48 -22.31 0.93 3.35
CA SER A 48 -23.35 1.01 2.32
C SER A 48 -23.05 0.05 1.16
N VAL A 49 -24.07 -0.70 0.74
CA VAL A 49 -24.02 -1.57 -0.45
C VAL A 49 -23.58 -0.79 -1.68
N GLU A 50 -24.11 0.42 -1.86
CA GLU A 50 -23.81 1.28 -3.01
C GLU A 50 -22.34 1.73 -3.01
N SER A 51 -21.79 2.11 -1.87
CA SER A 51 -20.37 2.52 -1.76
C SER A 51 -19.44 1.34 -2.03
N THR A 52 -19.76 0.16 -1.50
CA THR A 52 -18.98 -1.06 -1.68
C THR A 52 -18.94 -1.46 -3.16
N SER A 53 -20.09 -1.41 -3.83
CA SER A 53 -20.19 -1.76 -5.25
C SER A 53 -19.50 -0.74 -6.17
N LYS A 54 -19.58 0.56 -5.84
CA LYS A 54 -18.82 1.62 -6.54
C LYS A 54 -17.32 1.41 -6.40
N LEU A 55 -16.83 1.13 -5.20
CA LEU A 55 -15.41 0.86 -4.95
C LEU A 55 -14.94 -0.37 -5.72
N TYR A 56 -15.71 -1.46 -5.69
CA TYR A 56 -15.39 -2.68 -6.42
C TYR A 56 -15.29 -2.41 -7.93
N THR A 57 -16.30 -1.74 -8.49
CA THR A 57 -16.33 -1.37 -9.92
C THR A 57 -15.16 -0.46 -10.29
N LEU A 58 -14.79 0.49 -9.43
CA LEU A 58 -13.63 1.36 -9.67
C LEU A 58 -12.35 0.54 -9.75
N LEU A 59 -12.13 -0.35 -8.78
CA LEU A 59 -10.93 -1.18 -8.70
C LEU A 59 -10.84 -2.23 -9.82
N ASP A 60 -11.96 -2.81 -10.23
CA ASP A 60 -12.07 -3.77 -11.33
C ASP A 60 -11.79 -3.13 -12.70
N ASN A 61 -12.15 -1.84 -12.86
CA ASN A 61 -11.87 -1.10 -14.09
C ASN A 61 -10.44 -0.52 -14.16
N LEU A 62 -9.61 -0.68 -13.14
CA LEU A 62 -8.21 -0.23 -13.19
C LEU A 62 -7.41 -1.08 -14.18
N SER A 63 -6.60 -0.44 -15.02
CA SER A 63 -5.77 -1.17 -15.97
C SER A 63 -4.74 -2.06 -15.27
N ALA A 64 -4.36 -3.20 -15.83
CA ALA A 64 -3.29 -4.02 -15.26
C ALA A 64 -1.95 -3.23 -15.11
N PRO A 65 -1.11 -3.59 -14.13
CA PRO A 65 0.24 -3.07 -14.03
C PRO A 65 0.99 -3.26 -15.36
N ARG A 66 1.67 -2.23 -15.84
CA ARG A 66 2.45 -2.29 -17.07
C ARG A 66 3.79 -1.60 -16.92
N PHE A 67 4.81 -2.19 -17.54
CA PHE A 67 6.14 -1.60 -17.62
C PHE A 67 6.44 -1.24 -19.07
N ALA A 68 6.64 0.05 -19.35
CA ALA A 68 6.93 0.54 -20.69
C ALA A 68 7.84 1.78 -20.60
N HIS A 69 8.74 1.95 -21.56
CA HIS A 69 9.67 3.09 -21.61
C HIS A 69 10.49 3.28 -20.31
N SER A 70 10.89 2.19 -19.67
CA SER A 70 11.59 2.21 -18.37
C SER A 70 10.77 2.80 -17.22
N ARG A 71 9.45 2.87 -17.36
CA ARG A 71 8.50 3.40 -16.38
C ARG A 71 7.49 2.33 -16.00
N LEU A 72 7.27 2.16 -14.70
CA LEU A 72 6.24 1.29 -14.17
C LEU A 72 4.95 2.11 -13.96
N GLN A 73 3.91 1.79 -14.73
CA GLN A 73 2.57 2.24 -14.45
C GLN A 73 1.89 1.18 -13.58
N LEU A 74 1.58 1.57 -12.36
CA LEU A 74 1.02 0.69 -11.35
C LEU A 74 -0.23 1.34 -10.78
N PRO A 75 -1.41 0.70 -10.93
CA PRO A 75 -2.58 1.13 -10.19
C PRO A 75 -2.29 1.02 -8.70
N CYS A 76 -2.59 2.08 -7.97
CA CYS A 76 -2.24 2.22 -6.57
C CYS A 76 -3.43 2.80 -5.80
N ILE A 77 -3.60 2.35 -4.56
CA ILE A 77 -4.34 3.10 -3.55
C ILE A 77 -3.31 3.95 -2.81
N ALA A 78 -3.46 5.27 -2.87
CA ALA A 78 -2.46 6.22 -2.37
C ALA A 78 -2.90 6.86 -1.05
N PHE A 79 -1.96 6.94 -0.11
CA PHE A 79 -2.13 7.53 1.21
C PHE A 79 -1.13 8.69 1.35
N PRO A 80 -1.58 9.95 1.28
CA PRO A 80 -0.72 11.10 1.43
C PRO A 80 -0.04 11.15 2.80
N ILE A 81 1.28 11.35 2.83
CA ILE A 81 2.02 11.53 4.07
C ILE A 81 1.85 12.98 4.52
N THR A 82 1.36 13.17 5.74
CA THR A 82 1.10 14.46 6.36
C THR A 82 2.20 14.90 7.32
N GLU A 83 2.95 13.95 7.88
CA GLU A 83 4.07 14.23 8.77
C GLU A 83 5.18 13.20 8.55
N LEU A 84 6.42 13.67 8.42
CA LEU A 84 7.62 12.83 8.37
C LEU A 84 8.70 13.43 9.27
N ARG A 85 9.04 12.74 10.36
CA ARG A 85 10.01 13.24 11.35
C ARG A 85 11.05 12.20 11.69
N ARG A 86 12.31 12.62 11.73
CA ARG A 86 13.38 11.72 12.15
C ARG A 86 13.34 11.53 13.67
N LYS A 87 13.37 10.29 14.11
CA LYS A 87 13.47 9.92 15.52
C LYS A 87 14.95 9.98 15.94
N ARG A 88 15.28 10.82 16.92
CA ARG A 88 16.65 10.93 17.44
C ARG A 88 16.90 9.82 18.47
N GLY A 89 17.98 9.06 18.32
CA GLY A 89 18.43 8.04 19.28
C GLY A 89 18.04 6.59 18.96
N ALA A 90 17.37 6.33 17.83
CA ALA A 90 17.09 4.99 17.30
C ALA A 90 17.77 4.75 15.94
N ASP A 91 18.83 5.51 15.67
CA ASP A 91 19.60 5.39 14.43
C ASP A 91 20.52 4.17 14.57
N LEU A 92 20.36 3.19 13.68
CA LEU A 92 21.41 2.20 13.42
C LEU A 92 22.56 2.95 12.73
N GLU A 93 23.81 2.48 12.88
CA GLU A 93 25.02 3.20 12.42
C GLU A 93 24.96 3.70 10.96
N THR A 94 24.09 3.12 10.11
CA THR A 94 23.91 3.48 8.69
C THR A 94 22.47 3.83 8.28
N CYS A 95 21.47 3.74 9.16
CA CYS A 95 20.05 3.92 8.81
C CYS A 95 19.34 4.90 9.74
N PHE A 96 18.52 5.78 9.15
CA PHE A 96 17.70 6.74 9.87
C PHE A 96 16.29 6.18 10.10
N THR A 97 15.78 6.34 11.32
CA THR A 97 14.40 5.98 11.66
C THR A 97 13.49 7.21 11.58
N TYR A 98 12.35 7.08 10.90
CA TYR A 98 11.36 8.15 10.75
C TYR A 98 9.99 7.73 11.30
N ASP A 99 9.39 8.64 12.07
CA ASP A 99 7.96 8.62 12.40
C ASP A 99 7.18 9.19 11.20
N VAL A 100 6.21 8.42 10.72
CA VAL A 100 5.41 8.73 9.54
C VAL A 100 3.93 8.76 9.91
N LYS A 101 3.26 9.84 9.53
CA LYS A 101 1.80 9.93 9.58
C LYS A 101 1.26 10.12 8.18
N ALA A 102 0.25 9.35 7.85
CA ALA A 102 -0.46 9.45 6.59
C ALA A 102 -1.97 9.45 6.82
N ASP A 103 -2.68 10.12 5.91
CA ASP A 103 -4.13 10.11 5.93
C ASP A 103 -4.64 8.69 5.65
N GLY A 104 -5.66 8.26 6.39
CA GLY A 104 -6.21 6.90 6.31
C GLY A 104 -5.36 5.78 6.94
N LEU A 105 -4.11 6.03 7.34
CA LEU A 105 -3.21 5.01 7.93
C LEU A 105 -2.89 5.28 9.40
N GLN A 106 -2.65 4.22 10.16
CA GLN A 106 -2.09 4.31 11.51
C GLN A 106 -0.64 4.84 11.44
N ASP A 107 -0.23 5.58 12.47
CA ASP A 107 1.13 6.08 12.58
C ASP A 107 2.12 4.90 12.53
N LEU A 108 3.18 5.02 11.73
CA LEU A 108 4.14 3.96 11.51
C LEU A 108 5.58 4.46 11.54
N LEU A 109 6.50 3.52 11.75
CA LEU A 109 7.94 3.74 11.69
C LEU A 109 8.49 3.17 10.39
N ILE A 110 9.34 3.95 9.72
CA ILE A 110 10.12 3.48 8.57
C ILE A 110 11.61 3.70 8.81
N THR A 111 12.41 2.85 8.20
CA THR A 111 13.86 2.99 8.13
C THR A 111 14.28 3.29 6.70
N SER A 112 15.29 4.14 6.55
CA SER A 112 15.91 4.43 5.26
C SER A 112 17.38 4.81 5.47
N GLU A 113 18.23 4.33 4.58
CA GLU A 113 19.63 4.78 4.50
C GLU A 113 19.72 6.23 3.97
N ASP A 114 18.75 6.64 3.16
CA ASP A 114 18.70 7.98 2.59
C ASP A 114 18.16 9.00 3.61
N LYS A 115 18.75 10.20 3.59
CA LYS A 115 18.26 11.31 4.40
C LYS A 115 17.01 11.92 3.77
N LEU A 116 15.84 11.59 4.32
CA LEU A 116 14.56 12.13 3.89
C LEU A 116 14.34 13.55 4.40
N ILE A 117 13.64 14.36 3.59
CA ILE A 117 13.24 15.71 3.98
C ILE A 117 12.17 15.59 5.06
N GLN A 118 12.41 16.20 6.21
CA GLN A 118 11.46 16.20 7.32
C GLN A 118 10.45 17.33 7.15
N PHE A 119 9.18 17.04 7.46
CA PHE A 119 8.10 18.01 7.38
C PHE A 119 6.98 17.69 8.36
N SER A 120 6.18 18.70 8.65
CA SER A 120 5.00 18.61 9.51
C SER A 120 3.96 19.63 9.03
N PRO A 121 2.71 19.55 9.50
CA PRO A 121 1.70 20.56 9.18
C PRO A 121 2.13 22.00 9.54
N THR A 122 2.96 22.15 10.58
CA THR A 122 3.53 23.43 11.02
C THR A 122 4.77 23.86 10.23
N ARG A 123 5.35 22.98 9.42
CA ARG A 123 6.53 23.21 8.57
C ARG A 123 6.35 22.46 7.24
N PRO A 124 5.49 22.98 6.35
CA PRO A 124 5.21 22.32 5.08
C PRO A 124 6.42 22.36 4.15
N ILE A 125 6.48 21.39 3.25
CA ILE A 125 7.47 21.33 2.18
C ILE A 125 6.78 21.33 0.82
N GLN A 126 7.51 21.71 -0.23
CA GLN A 126 6.98 21.68 -1.60
C GLN A 126 6.90 20.28 -2.20
N GLN A 127 7.63 19.30 -1.65
CA GLN A 127 7.66 17.94 -2.17
C GLN A 127 6.59 17.07 -1.49
N THR A 128 5.74 16.43 -2.28
CA THR A 128 4.75 15.48 -1.79
C THR A 128 5.34 14.09 -1.64
N PHE A 129 5.03 13.44 -0.52
CA PHE A 129 5.34 12.03 -0.29
C PHE A 129 4.05 11.23 -0.15
N LEU A 130 4.03 10.03 -0.73
CA LEU A 130 2.90 9.10 -0.69
C LEU A 130 3.37 7.74 -0.17
N LEU A 131 2.55 7.11 0.67
CA LEU A 131 2.56 5.67 0.84
C LEU A 131 1.54 5.08 -0.12
N VAL A 132 1.93 4.10 -0.92
CA VAL A 132 1.02 3.46 -1.87
C VAL A 132 0.89 1.97 -1.62
N ARG A 133 -0.34 1.47 -1.73
CA ARG A 133 -0.65 0.05 -1.85
C ARG A 133 -0.76 -0.30 -3.33
N PRO A 134 0.15 -1.10 -3.89
CA PRO A 134 0.00 -1.66 -5.23
C PRO A 134 -1.32 -2.43 -5.37
N TRP A 135 -2.01 -2.25 -6.49
CA TRP A 135 -3.24 -2.97 -6.80
C TRP A 135 -3.04 -3.90 -8.00
N ASN A 136 -3.51 -5.15 -7.89
CA ASN A 136 -3.59 -6.12 -8.97
C ASN A 136 -4.91 -6.90 -8.91
N HIS A 137 -5.45 -7.26 -10.08
CA HIS A 137 -6.70 -8.01 -10.21
C HIS A 137 -6.65 -9.39 -9.56
N GLU A 138 -5.47 -10.00 -9.48
CA GLU A 138 -5.26 -11.28 -8.78
C GLU A 138 -5.58 -11.17 -7.28
N SER A 139 -5.43 -10.00 -6.66
CA SER A 139 -5.84 -9.77 -5.27
C SER A 139 -7.36 -9.67 -5.08
N ALA A 140 -8.10 -9.33 -6.15
CA ALA A 140 -9.57 -9.26 -6.14
C ALA A 140 -10.21 -10.61 -6.47
N SER A 141 -9.59 -11.38 -7.36
CA SER A 141 -10.07 -12.68 -7.81
C SER A 141 -9.64 -13.80 -6.86
N GLY A 142 -10.39 -13.99 -5.77
CA GLY A 142 -10.44 -15.33 -5.18
C GLY A 142 -10.99 -16.31 -6.20
N SER A 143 -10.13 -17.25 -6.67
CA SER A 143 -10.44 -18.44 -7.47
C SER A 143 -11.66 -18.34 -8.40
N LEU A 144 -11.41 -18.13 -9.70
CA LEU A 144 -12.39 -18.39 -10.77
C LEU A 144 -12.89 -19.84 -10.66
N VAL A 145 -14.05 -20.02 -10.05
CA VAL A 145 -14.94 -21.13 -10.35
C VAL A 145 -16.32 -20.56 -10.59
N ASP A 146 -16.96 -21.21 -11.54
CA ASP A 146 -18.05 -20.80 -12.39
C ASP A 146 -19.32 -20.25 -11.71
N SER A 147 -20.16 -19.68 -12.58
CA SER A 147 -21.61 -19.51 -12.46
C SER A 147 -22.18 -18.20 -11.88
N LYS A 148 -23.12 -17.65 -12.66
CA LYS A 148 -24.16 -16.69 -12.25
C LYS A 148 -24.67 -17.04 -10.85
N LEU A 149 -24.38 -16.22 -9.85
CA LEU A 149 -25.04 -16.32 -8.55
C LEU A 149 -25.58 -14.98 -8.08
N ALA A 150 -26.68 -15.08 -7.34
CA ALA A 150 -27.55 -14.03 -6.84
C ALA A 150 -26.81 -12.81 -6.25
N ASP A 151 -27.46 -11.65 -6.26
CA ASP A 151 -26.97 -10.37 -5.71
C ASP A 151 -26.35 -10.49 -4.29
N SER A 152 -26.82 -11.46 -3.49
CA SER A 152 -26.27 -11.74 -2.17
C SER A 152 -24.84 -12.31 -2.17
N GLU A 153 -24.41 -13.02 -3.21
CA GLU A 153 -23.03 -13.51 -3.33
C GLU A 153 -22.11 -12.44 -3.92
N ALA A 154 -22.61 -11.63 -4.86
CA ALA A 154 -21.89 -10.47 -5.39
C ALA A 154 -21.53 -9.49 -4.26
N HIS A 155 -22.50 -9.12 -3.42
CA HIS A 155 -22.25 -8.22 -2.30
C HIS A 155 -21.29 -8.83 -1.25
N SER A 156 -21.34 -10.14 -1.04
CA SER A 156 -20.36 -10.85 -0.18
C SER A 156 -18.94 -10.75 -0.74
N ARG A 157 -18.75 -10.89 -2.05
CA ARG A 157 -17.44 -10.74 -2.72
C ARG A 157 -16.91 -9.31 -2.60
N GLU A 158 -17.77 -8.31 -2.78
CA GLU A 158 -17.42 -6.90 -2.60
C GLU A 158 -17.00 -6.60 -1.15
N LEU A 159 -17.73 -7.11 -0.16
CA LEU A 159 -17.37 -6.95 1.26
C LEU A 159 -16.05 -7.68 1.59
N ARG A 160 -15.81 -8.87 1.05
CA ARG A 160 -14.53 -9.58 1.19
C ARG A 160 -13.37 -8.73 0.65
N LEU A 161 -13.58 -7.99 -0.43
CA LEU A 161 -12.58 -7.05 -0.92
C LEU A 161 -12.31 -5.93 0.10
N VAL A 162 -13.34 -5.32 0.69
CA VAL A 162 -13.16 -4.29 1.73
C VAL A 162 -12.39 -4.83 2.93
N VAL A 163 -12.68 -6.06 3.39
CA VAL A 163 -11.91 -6.72 4.46
C VAL A 163 -10.43 -6.84 4.08
N ARG A 164 -10.13 -7.29 2.86
CA ARG A 164 -8.75 -7.40 2.34
C ARG A 164 -8.07 -6.04 2.24
N LEU A 165 -8.81 -4.98 1.90
CA LEU A 165 -8.29 -3.62 1.86
C LEU A 165 -7.97 -3.08 3.27
N GLY A 166 -8.72 -3.52 4.29
CA GLY A 166 -8.46 -3.22 5.68
C GLY A 166 -7.27 -3.96 6.32
N GLN A 167 -6.82 -5.07 5.72
CA GLN A 167 -5.67 -5.81 6.24
C GLN A 167 -4.36 -4.99 6.14
N PRO A 168 -3.38 -5.25 7.01
CA PRO A 168 -2.04 -4.70 6.87
C PRO A 168 -1.47 -5.03 5.48
N PHE A 169 -0.72 -4.10 4.90
CA PHE A 169 -0.15 -4.28 3.56
C PHE A 169 1.29 -3.77 3.47
N GLY A 170 2.04 -4.34 2.53
CA GLY A 170 3.35 -3.84 2.12
C GLY A 170 3.18 -2.56 1.33
N ALA A 171 3.63 -1.44 1.87
CA ALA A 171 3.54 -0.13 1.24
C ALA A 171 4.83 0.23 0.51
N LEU A 172 4.71 0.99 -0.58
CA LEU A 172 5.85 1.66 -1.23
C LEU A 172 5.85 3.14 -0.85
N LEU A 173 7.02 3.65 -0.48
CA LEU A 173 7.23 5.08 -0.27
C LEU A 173 7.60 5.74 -1.60
N LEU A 174 6.80 6.70 -2.02
CA LEU A 174 7.00 7.47 -3.25
C LEU A 174 7.21 8.95 -2.91
N ALA A 175 8.15 9.57 -3.61
CA ALA A 175 8.40 11.01 -3.56
C ALA A 175 8.09 11.63 -4.93
N GLN A 176 7.23 12.64 -4.95
CA GLN A 176 6.88 13.34 -6.18
C GLN A 176 8.12 14.06 -6.75
N GLN A 177 8.26 13.96 -8.06
CA GLN A 177 9.25 14.64 -8.89
C GLN A 177 8.57 15.75 -9.71
N ARG A 178 9.36 16.52 -10.45
CA ARG A 178 8.83 17.50 -11.41
C ARG A 178 8.00 16.78 -12.49
N GLY A 179 6.91 17.41 -12.94
CA GLY A 179 6.06 16.87 -14.01
C GLY A 179 5.04 15.80 -13.57
N GLY A 180 4.78 15.67 -12.26
CA GLY A 180 3.76 14.75 -11.75
C GLY A 180 4.22 13.28 -11.67
N GLU A 181 5.48 13.00 -11.96
CA GLU A 181 6.06 11.68 -11.82
C GLU A 181 6.42 11.38 -10.37
N TYR A 182 6.47 10.10 -10.02
CA TYR A 182 6.84 9.66 -8.67
C TYR A 182 8.07 8.77 -8.73
N LYS A 183 9.05 9.07 -7.87
CA LYS A 183 10.24 8.25 -7.67
C LYS A 183 10.06 7.42 -6.40
N ARG A 184 10.36 6.13 -6.49
CA ARG A 184 10.39 5.28 -5.31
C ARG A 184 11.56 5.69 -4.41
N VAL A 185 11.30 5.79 -3.12
CA VAL A 185 12.32 5.97 -2.08
C VAL A 185 12.74 4.58 -1.61
N ALA A 186 14.05 4.33 -1.56
CA ALA A 186 14.58 3.06 -1.10
C ALA A 186 14.31 2.89 0.40
N SER A 187 13.92 1.67 0.78
CA SER A 187 13.84 1.24 2.17
C SER A 187 14.56 -0.10 2.31
N ASP A 188 15.29 -0.21 3.41
CA ASP A 188 16.05 -1.37 3.85
C ASP A 188 15.15 -2.43 4.50
N ARG A 189 13.87 -2.13 4.74
CA ARG A 189 12.89 -3.07 5.30
C ARG A 189 11.53 -2.96 4.61
N LEU A 190 10.69 -3.97 4.82
CA LEU A 190 9.29 -3.93 4.40
C LEU A 190 8.57 -2.85 5.22
N ILE A 191 7.96 -1.88 4.53
CA ILE A 191 7.06 -0.91 5.16
C ILE A 191 5.69 -1.58 5.29
N VAL A 192 5.27 -1.88 6.51
CA VAL A 192 3.95 -2.44 6.78
C VAL A 192 3.02 -1.33 7.27
N ALA A 193 2.04 -0.98 6.44
CA ALA A 193 1.02 0.00 6.77
C ALA A 193 -0.26 -0.68 7.25
N ARG A 194 -1.01 0.00 8.13
CA ARG A 194 -2.31 -0.45 8.65
C ARG A 194 -3.33 0.65 8.44
N VAL A 195 -4.51 0.30 7.93
CA VAL A 195 -5.61 1.26 7.77
C VAL A 195 -6.17 1.62 9.15
N LYS A 196 -6.51 2.91 9.37
CA LYS A 196 -7.10 3.40 10.62
C LYS A 196 -8.50 2.83 10.86
N ASP A 197 -9.33 2.90 9.84
CA ASP A 197 -10.71 2.42 9.88
C ASP A 197 -11.09 1.81 8.52
N VAL A 198 -11.53 0.55 8.56
CA VAL A 198 -11.92 -0.22 7.37
C VAL A 198 -13.22 0.32 6.77
N ALA A 199 -14.09 0.94 7.57
CA ALA A 199 -15.32 1.55 7.09
C ALA A 199 -15.09 2.91 6.39
N SER A 200 -13.89 3.49 6.53
CA SER A 200 -13.49 4.77 5.93
C SER A 200 -12.68 4.61 4.62
N ILE A 201 -12.57 3.38 4.10
CA ILE A 201 -11.89 3.06 2.83
C ILE A 201 -12.74 3.50 1.64
#